data_AF-A0A9P6MWE0-F1
#
_entry.id   AF-A0A9P6MWE0-F1
#
_cell.length_a   1.000
_cell.length_b   1.000
_cell.length_c   1.000
_cell.angle_alpha   90.00
_cell.angle_beta   90.00
_cell.angle_gamma   90.00
#
_symmetry.space_group_name_H-M   'P 1'
#
loop_
_entity.id
_entity.type
_entity.pdbx_description
1 polymer ?
#
loop_
_entity_poly.entity_id
_entity_poly.type
_entity_poly.pdbx_seq_one_letter_code
_entity_poly.pdbx_strand_id
1 'polypeptide(L)'
;MSDTRAASISASSPSLKGKDLLREAYATEVKEFHFHVYFFQANPVAMEAARQFRAQILELASLGYFRVQCSKTRTGHEINEVPRGPHTLGSFEVWCPREDFSRCFSWFALNHGSFSVLVHTITREEVKDHTTRATWFGQPVPLDISVLPEDLGRSPAQYPEIGLGYSAKEE
;
A
#
# COMPACT_ATOMS: atom_id res chain seq x y z
N MET A 1 -34.95 20.05 15.16
CA MET A 1 -34.20 19.28 16.18
C MET A 1 -33.92 17.92 15.58
N SER A 2 -32.74 17.73 14.99
CA SER A 2 -32.32 16.48 14.35
C SER A 2 -31.34 15.80 15.30
N ASP A 3 -31.77 14.68 15.87
CA ASP A 3 -31.05 13.93 16.88
C ASP A 3 -30.01 13.02 16.20
N THR A 4 -28.77 13.49 16.11
CA THR A 4 -27.65 12.71 15.57
C THR A 4 -27.19 11.73 16.65
N ARG A 5 -27.73 10.50 16.64
CA ARG A 5 -27.19 9.40 17.45
C ARG A 5 -25.73 9.16 17.05
N ALA A 6 -24.81 9.55 17.91
CA ALA A 6 -23.42 9.15 17.83
C ALA A 6 -23.36 7.61 17.90
N ALA A 7 -22.85 6.97 16.84
CA ALA A 7 -22.56 5.55 16.88
C ALA A 7 -21.50 5.31 17.96
N SER A 8 -21.85 4.56 19.01
CA SER A 8 -20.91 4.19 20.05
C SER A 8 -19.86 3.26 19.44
N ILE A 9 -18.61 3.72 19.38
CA ILE A 9 -17.46 2.88 19.02
C ILE A 9 -17.23 1.92 20.18
N SER A 10 -17.82 0.74 20.12
CA SER A 10 -17.55 -0.36 21.06
C SER A 10 -16.37 -1.17 20.53
N ALA A 11 -15.14 -0.77 20.86
CA ALA A 11 -13.97 -1.62 20.68
C ALA A 11 -13.86 -2.58 21.88
N SER A 12 -14.53 -3.73 21.81
CA SER A 12 -14.37 -4.81 22.80
C SER A 12 -13.18 -5.69 22.42
N SER A 13 -11.96 -5.16 22.54
CA SER A 13 -10.76 -5.99 22.54
C SER A 13 -10.50 -6.49 23.96
N PRO A 14 -10.04 -7.73 24.16
CA PRO A 14 -9.60 -8.20 25.47
C PRO A 14 -8.56 -7.22 26.03
N SER A 15 -8.66 -6.87 27.32
CA SER A 15 -7.70 -5.98 27.98
C SER A 15 -6.39 -6.74 28.21
N LEU A 16 -5.63 -6.97 27.15
CA LEU A 16 -4.22 -7.32 27.26
C LEU A 16 -3.51 -6.20 28.01
N LYS A 17 -2.55 -6.56 28.87
CA LYS A 17 -1.77 -5.61 29.66
C LYS A 17 -0.30 -6.01 29.67
N GLY A 18 0.56 -5.04 29.93
CA GLY A 18 2.00 -5.28 30.11
C GLY A 18 2.63 -6.01 28.94
N LYS A 19 3.37 -7.10 29.24
CA LYS A 19 4.12 -7.86 28.24
C LYS A 19 3.22 -8.56 27.21
N ASP A 20 2.01 -8.95 27.58
CA ASP A 20 1.10 -9.63 26.65
C ASP A 20 0.57 -8.67 25.60
N LEU A 21 0.27 -7.42 26.00
CA LEU A 21 -0.09 -6.35 25.06
C LEU A 21 1.06 -6.04 24.11
N LEU A 22 2.29 -5.96 24.63
CA LEU A 22 3.48 -5.71 23.82
C LEU A 22 3.73 -6.84 22.81
N ARG A 23 3.59 -8.09 23.25
CA ARG A 23 3.75 -9.26 22.39
C ARG A 23 2.73 -9.28 21.26
N GLU A 24 1.46 -8.98 21.56
CA GLU A 24 0.41 -8.89 20.55
C GLU A 24 0.69 -7.76 19.55
N ALA A 25 1.13 -6.61 20.02
CA ALA A 25 1.48 -5.49 19.15
C ALA A 25 2.58 -5.86 18.16
N TYR A 26 3.66 -6.52 18.60
CA TYR A 26 4.71 -7.01 17.70
C TYR A 26 4.24 -8.13 16.78
N ALA A 27 3.38 -9.04 17.26
CA ALA A 27 2.87 -10.16 16.46
C ALA A 27 1.94 -9.69 15.32
N THR A 28 1.23 -8.58 15.54
CA THR A 28 0.26 -8.02 14.58
C THR A 28 0.77 -6.80 13.83
N GLU A 29 2.04 -6.43 14.05
CA GLU A 29 2.66 -5.29 13.40
C GLU A 29 2.77 -5.50 11.89
N VAL A 30 2.33 -4.51 11.12
CA VAL A 30 2.45 -4.51 9.66
C VAL A 30 3.91 -4.27 9.28
N LYS A 31 4.44 -5.13 8.40
CA LYS A 31 5.86 -5.07 8.00
C LYS A 31 6.09 -4.60 6.56
N GLU A 32 5.06 -4.62 5.72
CA GLU A 32 5.16 -4.23 4.32
C GLU A 32 3.90 -3.47 3.88
N PHE A 33 4.05 -2.59 2.89
CA PHE A 33 3.02 -1.70 2.40
C PHE A 33 3.10 -1.59 0.87
N HIS A 34 1.96 -1.28 0.26
CA HIS A 34 1.90 -0.88 -1.15
C HIS A 34 1.44 0.55 -1.30
N PHE A 35 2.00 1.22 -2.30
CA PHE A 35 1.55 2.48 -2.84
C PHE A 35 1.14 2.25 -4.30
N HIS A 36 -0.15 2.30 -4.60
CA HIS A 36 -0.66 2.22 -5.97
C HIS A 36 -0.94 3.61 -6.50
N VAL A 37 -0.17 4.03 -7.51
CA VAL A 37 -0.33 5.31 -8.19
C VAL A 37 -1.29 5.12 -9.35
N TYR A 38 -2.37 5.90 -9.38
CA TYR A 38 -3.40 5.82 -10.42
C TYR A 38 -3.31 6.94 -11.44
N PHE A 39 -3.61 6.62 -12.70
CA PHE A 39 -3.67 7.56 -13.80
C PHE A 39 -4.78 7.17 -14.79
N PHE A 40 -5.27 8.14 -15.55
CA PHE A 40 -6.24 7.89 -16.62
C PHE A 40 -5.55 7.25 -17.83
N GLN A 41 -5.71 5.93 -17.98
CA GLN A 41 -5.03 5.14 -19.00
C GLN A 41 -5.39 5.49 -20.46
N ALA A 42 -6.51 6.17 -20.69
CA ALA A 42 -6.86 6.66 -22.04
C ALA A 42 -6.22 8.02 -22.37
N ASN A 43 -5.57 8.67 -21.40
CA ASN A 43 -4.91 9.95 -21.59
C ASN A 43 -3.39 9.74 -21.73
N PRO A 44 -2.81 9.94 -22.93
CA PRO A 44 -1.39 9.71 -23.17
C PRO A 44 -0.48 10.61 -22.32
N VAL A 45 -0.92 11.83 -22.00
CA VAL A 45 -0.17 12.74 -21.12
C VAL A 45 -0.13 12.20 -19.69
N ALA A 46 -1.24 11.66 -19.19
CA ALA A 46 -1.31 11.07 -17.86
C ALA A 46 -0.47 9.78 -17.76
N MET A 47 -0.49 8.94 -18.82
CA MET A 47 0.36 7.76 -18.90
C MET A 47 1.84 8.11 -18.87
N GLU A 48 2.26 9.10 -19.66
CA GLU A 48 3.65 9.53 -19.71
C GLU A 48 4.11 10.13 -18.38
N ALA A 49 3.27 10.97 -17.76
CA ALA A 49 3.55 11.49 -16.42
C ALA A 49 3.70 10.37 -15.39
N ALA A 50 2.88 9.31 -15.46
CA ALA A 50 2.99 8.16 -14.56
C ALA A 50 4.30 7.39 -14.76
N ARG A 51 4.75 7.20 -16.01
CA ARG A 51 6.05 6.57 -16.31
C ARG A 51 7.21 7.40 -15.76
N GLN A 52 7.18 8.72 -15.95
CA GLN A 52 8.20 9.62 -15.42
C GLN A 52 8.24 9.60 -13.90
N PHE A 53 7.08 9.61 -13.24
CA PHE A 53 7.00 9.54 -11.80
C PHE A 53 7.53 8.20 -11.25
N ARG A 54 7.19 7.09 -11.90
CA ARG A 54 7.77 5.77 -11.58
C ARG A 54 9.28 5.73 -11.77
N ALA A 55 9.80 6.34 -12.84
CA ALA A 55 11.24 6.42 -13.10
C ALA A 55 11.98 7.19 -12.00
N GLN A 56 11.43 8.32 -11.53
CA GLN A 56 11.99 9.09 -10.43
C GLN A 56 12.06 8.27 -9.12
N ILE A 57 11.01 7.49 -8.82
CA ILE A 57 10.98 6.59 -7.65
C ILE A 57 12.11 5.56 -7.76
N LEU A 58 12.27 4.93 -8.92
CA LEU A 58 13.33 3.94 -9.15
C LEU A 58 14.73 4.56 -9.13
N GLU A 59 14.90 5.78 -9.63
CA GLU A 59 16.15 6.52 -9.54
C GLU A 59 16.53 6.78 -8.08
N LEU A 60 15.60 7.30 -7.27
CA LEU A 60 15.82 7.51 -5.84
C LEU A 60 16.14 6.21 -5.09
N ALA A 61 15.46 5.11 -5.44
CA ALA A 61 15.77 3.79 -4.89
C ALA A 61 17.21 3.36 -5.24
N SER A 62 17.61 3.54 -6.51
CA SER A 62 18.96 3.19 -6.98
C SER A 62 20.07 4.01 -6.32
N LEU A 63 19.76 5.25 -5.94
CA LEU A 63 20.66 6.14 -5.20
C LEU A 63 20.68 5.87 -3.68
N GLY A 64 19.90 4.88 -3.21
CA GLY A 64 19.87 4.48 -1.80
C GLY A 64 19.02 5.38 -0.91
N TYR A 65 18.14 6.22 -1.47
CA TYR A 65 17.24 7.04 -0.67
C TYR A 65 16.26 6.16 0.14
N PHE A 66 15.65 5.16 -0.49
CA PHE A 66 14.84 4.12 0.16
C PHE A 66 15.02 2.78 -0.58
N ARG A 67 14.57 1.67 0.01
CA ARG A 67 14.66 0.32 -0.57
C ARG A 67 13.28 -0.19 -0.97
N VAL A 68 12.62 0.56 -1.87
CA VAL A 68 11.32 0.20 -2.43
C VAL A 68 11.49 -0.60 -3.72
N GLN A 69 10.45 -1.31 -4.14
CA GLN A 69 10.41 -1.99 -5.43
C GLN A 69 9.17 -1.61 -6.20
N CYS A 70 9.31 -1.41 -7.52
CA CYS A 70 8.16 -1.27 -8.41
C CYS A 70 7.98 -2.58 -9.18
N SER A 71 6.84 -3.24 -9.02
CA SER A 71 6.58 -4.49 -9.74
C SER A 71 6.49 -4.23 -11.25
N LYS A 72 6.90 -5.23 -12.04
CA LYS A 72 6.55 -5.31 -13.46
C LYS A 72 5.21 -5.99 -13.58
N THR A 73 4.43 -5.62 -14.59
CA THR A 73 3.19 -6.35 -14.90
C THR A 73 3.49 -7.81 -15.26
N ARG A 74 2.48 -8.68 -15.22
CA ARG A 74 2.60 -10.08 -15.67
C ARG A 74 3.10 -10.22 -17.11
N THR A 75 2.88 -9.22 -17.96
CA THR A 75 3.34 -9.19 -19.35
C THR A 75 4.70 -8.52 -19.53
N GLY A 76 5.38 -8.16 -18.43
CA GLY A 76 6.70 -7.53 -18.45
C GLY A 76 6.70 -6.02 -18.68
N HIS A 77 5.52 -5.39 -18.82
CA HIS A 77 5.41 -3.93 -18.94
C HIS A 77 5.72 -3.25 -17.60
N GLU A 78 6.13 -1.98 -17.67
CA GLU A 78 6.51 -1.19 -16.49
C GLU A 78 5.32 -0.76 -15.64
N ILE A 79 4.16 -0.53 -16.26
CA ILE A 79 2.92 -0.05 -15.62
C ILE A 79 1.71 -0.83 -16.14
N ASN A 80 0.63 -0.89 -15.35
CA ASN A 80 -0.66 -1.41 -15.81
C ASN A 80 -1.37 -0.34 -16.63
N GLU A 81 -1.34 -0.48 -17.96
CA GLU A 81 -2.02 0.43 -18.90
C GLU A 81 -3.53 0.16 -19.03
N VAL A 82 -4.04 -0.82 -18.31
CA VAL A 82 -5.46 -1.18 -18.22
C VAL A 82 -5.78 -1.59 -16.78
N PRO A 83 -7.05 -1.58 -16.36
CA PRO A 83 -7.45 -2.09 -15.04
C PRO A 83 -6.95 -3.52 -14.79
N ARG A 84 -6.47 -3.79 -13.58
CA ARG A 84 -5.90 -5.10 -13.17
C ARG A 84 -6.22 -5.37 -11.71
N GLY A 85 -6.69 -6.59 -11.40
CA GLY A 85 -7.07 -6.95 -10.04
C GLY A 85 -8.12 -5.97 -9.49
N PRO A 86 -7.99 -5.48 -8.25
CA PRO A 86 -8.96 -4.53 -7.68
C PRO A 86 -8.85 -3.11 -8.24
N HIS A 87 -7.83 -2.82 -9.06
CA HIS A 87 -7.52 -1.48 -9.55
C HIS A 87 -8.32 -1.17 -10.83
N THR A 88 -9.25 -0.23 -10.73
CA THR A 88 -10.22 0.12 -11.81
C THR A 88 -9.68 1.13 -12.84
N LEU A 89 -8.50 1.67 -12.62
CA LEU A 89 -7.78 2.57 -13.52
C LEU A 89 -6.41 1.99 -13.88
N GLY A 90 -5.72 2.64 -14.82
CA GLY A 90 -4.29 2.43 -15.02
C GLY A 90 -3.54 2.71 -13.73
N SER A 91 -2.59 1.84 -13.40
CA SER A 91 -1.86 1.92 -12.14
C SER A 91 -0.45 1.37 -12.22
N PHE A 92 0.38 1.73 -11.25
CA PHE A 92 1.58 0.95 -10.92
C PHE A 92 1.75 0.89 -9.41
N GLU A 93 2.42 -0.16 -8.96
CA GLU A 93 2.60 -0.48 -7.56
C GLU A 93 4.04 -0.17 -7.14
N VAL A 94 4.18 0.36 -5.92
CA VAL A 94 5.45 0.52 -5.21
C VAL A 94 5.34 -0.21 -3.88
N TRP A 95 6.10 -1.30 -3.74
CA TRP A 95 6.29 -2.01 -2.48
C TRP A 95 7.27 -1.27 -1.58
N CYS A 96 6.92 -1.12 -0.31
CA CYS A 96 7.72 -0.43 0.69
C CYS A 96 7.77 -1.24 1.99
N PRO A 97 8.97 -1.56 2.50
CA PRO A 97 9.11 -2.23 3.79
C PRO A 97 8.96 -1.22 4.95
N ARG A 98 8.54 -1.69 6.13
CA ARG A 98 8.34 -0.84 7.34
C ARG A 98 9.54 0.04 7.66
N GLU A 99 10.75 -0.46 7.40
CA GLU A 99 12.03 0.19 7.71
C GLU A 99 12.21 1.49 6.93
N ASP A 100 11.56 1.63 5.77
CA ASP A 100 11.61 2.84 4.94
C ASP A 100 10.24 3.52 4.80
N PHE A 101 9.20 3.05 5.50
CA PHE A 101 7.83 3.54 5.33
C PHE A 101 7.71 5.04 5.58
N SER A 102 8.26 5.56 6.68
CA SER A 102 8.18 6.99 7.01
C SER A 102 8.82 7.87 5.93
N ARG A 103 9.95 7.43 5.38
CA ARG A 103 10.67 8.14 4.30
C ARG A 103 9.89 8.07 2.98
N CYS A 104 9.40 6.90 2.62
CA CYS A 104 8.59 6.71 1.41
C CYS A 104 7.29 7.52 1.49
N PHE A 105 6.56 7.40 2.60
CA PHE A 105 5.33 8.14 2.85
C PHE A 105 5.56 9.66 2.81
N SER A 106 6.61 10.17 3.47
CA SER A 106 6.96 11.59 3.44
C SER A 106 7.29 12.07 2.03
N TRP A 107 7.97 11.25 1.23
CA TRP A 107 8.28 11.61 -0.15
C TRP A 107 7.02 11.67 -1.01
N PHE A 108 6.13 10.68 -0.92
CA PHE A 108 4.85 10.71 -1.63
C PHE A 108 4.00 11.90 -1.20
N ALA A 109 3.91 12.20 0.09
CA ALA A 109 3.14 13.32 0.62
C ALA A 109 3.52 14.68 -0.02
N LEU A 110 4.78 14.85 -0.41
CA LEU A 110 5.28 16.07 -1.03
C LEU A 110 5.31 16.02 -2.56
N ASN A 111 5.43 14.83 -3.16
CA ASN A 111 5.77 14.67 -4.58
C ASN A 111 4.68 13.98 -5.42
N HIS A 112 3.59 13.48 -4.83
CA HIS A 112 2.55 12.77 -5.59
C HIS A 112 1.82 13.67 -6.62
N GLY A 113 1.95 15.00 -6.50
CA GLY A 113 1.40 15.96 -7.45
C GLY A 113 -0.10 15.81 -7.62
N SER A 114 -0.54 15.51 -8.85
CA SER A 114 -1.96 15.30 -9.17
C SER A 114 -2.38 13.83 -9.12
N PHE A 115 -1.47 12.90 -8.85
CA PHE A 115 -1.81 11.49 -8.78
C PHE A 115 -2.63 11.18 -7.53
N SER A 116 -3.61 10.30 -7.72
CA SER A 116 -4.28 9.63 -6.62
C SER A 116 -3.44 8.40 -6.26
N VAL A 117 -3.18 8.19 -4.97
CA VAL A 117 -2.32 7.10 -4.50
C VAL A 117 -3.00 6.36 -3.37
N LEU A 118 -3.35 5.09 -3.60
CA LEU A 118 -3.78 4.18 -2.53
C LEU A 118 -2.54 3.73 -1.78
N VAL A 119 -2.53 3.91 -0.46
CA VAL A 119 -1.51 3.34 0.42
C VAL A 119 -2.18 2.32 1.32
N HIS A 120 -1.78 1.05 1.23
CA HIS A 120 -2.35 0.01 2.09
C HIS A 120 -1.29 -0.88 2.72
N THR A 121 -1.69 -1.48 3.83
CA THR A 121 -0.94 -2.51 4.54
C THR A 121 -0.88 -3.78 3.71
N ILE A 122 0.17 -4.57 3.84
CA ILE A 122 0.22 -5.94 3.31
C ILE A 122 0.11 -6.88 4.50
N THR A 123 -1.04 -7.51 4.68
CA THR A 123 -1.27 -8.56 5.67
C THR A 123 -1.84 -9.79 4.96
N ARG A 124 -2.43 -10.74 5.71
CA ARG A 124 -3.19 -11.83 5.08
C ARG A 124 -4.61 -11.40 4.67
N GLU A 125 -5.13 -10.28 5.19
CA GLU A 125 -6.53 -9.86 5.04
C GLU A 125 -6.72 -8.83 3.92
N GLU A 126 -6.56 -9.25 2.66
CA GLU A 126 -6.50 -8.38 1.48
C GLU A 126 -7.68 -7.40 1.38
N VAL A 127 -8.92 -7.86 1.62
CA VAL A 127 -10.09 -6.97 1.59
C VAL A 127 -9.98 -5.85 2.62
N LYS A 128 -9.55 -6.15 3.86
CA LYS A 128 -9.40 -5.13 4.91
C LYS A 128 -8.24 -4.20 4.60
N ASP A 129 -7.15 -4.75 4.09
CA ASP A 129 -5.97 -4.01 3.67
C ASP A 129 -6.34 -2.96 2.63
N HIS A 130 -7.08 -3.33 1.59
CA HIS A 130 -7.51 -2.42 0.51
C HIS A 130 -8.67 -1.48 0.88
N THR A 131 -9.33 -1.68 2.02
CA THR A 131 -10.50 -0.90 2.44
C THR A 131 -10.26 -0.18 3.76
N THR A 132 -10.54 -0.84 4.88
CA THR A 132 -10.57 -0.24 6.23
C THR A 132 -9.19 0.11 6.78
N ARG A 133 -8.12 -0.48 6.25
CA ARG A 133 -6.72 -0.22 6.66
C ARG A 133 -5.96 0.62 5.64
N ALA A 134 -6.61 0.98 4.54
CA ALA A 134 -6.02 1.83 3.52
C ALA A 134 -6.09 3.31 3.88
N THR A 135 -5.17 4.08 3.33
CA THR A 135 -5.22 5.54 3.27
C THR A 135 -4.93 6.01 1.85
N TRP A 136 -5.15 7.30 1.59
CA TRP A 136 -5.04 7.88 0.26
C TRP A 136 -4.28 9.20 0.26
N PHE A 137 -3.42 9.39 -0.75
CA PHE A 137 -3.05 10.72 -1.22
C PHE A 137 -3.94 11.11 -2.40
N GLY A 138 -4.32 12.38 -2.49
CA GLY A 138 -5.23 12.86 -3.52
C GLY A 138 -6.66 12.34 -3.35
N GLN A 139 -7.35 12.10 -4.46
CA GLN A 139 -8.75 11.67 -4.44
C GLN A 139 -8.84 10.14 -4.50
N PRO A 140 -9.57 9.48 -3.58
CA PRO A 140 -9.78 8.05 -3.67
C PRO A 140 -10.43 7.64 -5.00
N VAL A 141 -9.97 6.55 -5.59
CA VAL A 141 -10.61 5.95 -6.77
C VAL A 141 -11.35 4.67 -6.37
N PRO A 142 -12.50 4.36 -7.01
CA PRO A 142 -13.22 3.12 -6.72
C PRO A 142 -12.34 1.89 -6.98
N LEU A 143 -12.41 0.91 -6.10
CA LEU A 143 -11.75 -0.39 -6.28
C LEU A 143 -12.81 -1.47 -6.53
N ASP A 144 -12.49 -2.47 -7.35
CA ASP A 144 -13.30 -3.68 -7.47
C ASP A 144 -12.88 -4.69 -6.39
N ILE A 145 -13.42 -4.53 -5.18
CA ILE A 145 -13.07 -5.38 -4.04
C ILE A 145 -13.53 -6.84 -4.25
N SER A 146 -14.48 -7.10 -5.15
CA SER A 146 -15.05 -8.44 -5.36
C SER A 146 -14.05 -9.48 -5.88
N VAL A 147 -12.92 -9.02 -6.42
CA VAL A 147 -11.86 -9.87 -6.98
C VAL A 147 -10.78 -10.24 -5.96
N LEU A 148 -10.83 -9.66 -4.75
CA LEU A 148 -9.86 -9.93 -3.69
C LEU A 148 -10.30 -11.13 -2.84
N PRO A 149 -9.38 -12.04 -2.48
CA PRO A 149 -9.66 -13.02 -1.44
C PRO A 149 -9.79 -12.32 -0.07
N GLU A 150 -10.58 -12.86 0.85
CA GLU A 150 -10.66 -12.29 2.20
C GLU A 150 -9.42 -12.59 3.06
N ASP A 151 -8.84 -13.79 2.90
CA ASP A 151 -7.72 -14.28 3.69
C ASP A 151 -6.76 -15.13 2.83
N LEU A 152 -5.47 -14.77 2.84
CA LEU A 152 -4.39 -15.50 2.16
C LEU A 152 -3.80 -16.65 3.00
N GLY A 153 -4.23 -16.81 4.25
CA GLY A 153 -3.70 -17.78 5.23
C GLY A 153 -2.36 -17.37 5.87
N ARG A 154 -1.56 -16.55 5.19
CA ARG A 154 -0.33 -15.92 5.72
C ARG A 154 -0.07 -14.58 5.03
N SER A 155 0.61 -13.67 5.73
CA SER A 155 1.08 -12.43 5.10
C SER A 155 2.11 -12.75 4.00
N PRO A 156 1.98 -12.15 2.80
CA PRO A 156 2.90 -12.41 1.71
C PRO A 156 4.20 -11.62 1.89
N ALA A 157 5.34 -12.31 2.00
CA ALA A 157 6.66 -11.69 1.88
C ALA A 157 7.01 -11.57 0.38
N GLN A 158 6.80 -10.39 -0.22
CA GLN A 158 6.84 -10.25 -1.68
C GLN A 158 8.25 -10.20 -2.26
N TYR A 159 9.19 -9.56 -1.56
CA TYR A 159 10.58 -9.37 -2.00
C TYR A 159 11.58 -9.93 -0.97
N PRO A 160 11.57 -11.26 -0.75
CA PRO A 160 12.36 -11.88 0.30
C PRO A 160 13.88 -11.71 0.15
N GLU A 161 14.36 -11.55 -1.09
CA GLU A 161 15.77 -11.33 -1.41
C GLU A 161 16.34 -10.02 -0.84
N ILE A 162 15.47 -9.05 -0.49
CA ILE A 162 15.88 -7.77 0.10
C ILE A 162 16.16 -7.92 1.60
N GLY A 163 15.58 -8.93 2.25
CA GLY A 163 15.78 -9.19 3.68
C GLY A 163 15.19 -8.11 4.60
N LEU A 164 14.12 -7.43 4.17
CA LEU A 164 13.37 -6.42 4.93
C LEU A 164 11.91 -6.83 5.08
N GLY A 165 11.14 -6.07 5.86
CA GLY A 165 9.71 -6.30 6.02
C GLY A 165 9.42 -7.67 6.65
N TYR A 166 8.60 -8.50 6.01
CA TYR A 166 8.32 -9.85 6.51
C TYR A 166 9.53 -10.79 6.42
N SER A 167 10.57 -10.42 5.68
CA SER A 167 11.81 -11.18 5.54
C SER A 167 12.96 -10.65 6.39
N ALA A 168 12.72 -9.62 7.21
CA ALA A 168 13.70 -9.13 8.18
C ALA A 168 14.02 -10.21 9.23
N LYS A 169 15.27 -10.25 9.68
CA LYS A 169 15.66 -11.10 10.81
C LYS A 169 14.96 -10.60 12.07
N GLU A 170 14.52 -11.52 12.92
CA GLU A 170 14.02 -11.17 14.25
C GLU A 170 15.11 -10.43 15.03
N GLU A 171 14.74 -9.30 15.64
CA GLU A 171 15.59 -8.47 16.49
C GLU A 171 15.65 -9.01 17.93
#